data_AF-A0A815ET07-F1
#
_entry.id   AF-A0A815ET07-F1
#
_cell.length_a   1.000
_cell.length_b   1.000
_cell.length_c   1.000
_cell.angle_alpha   90.00
_cell.angle_beta   90.00
_cell.angle_gamma   90.00
#
_symmetry.space_group_name_H-M   'P 1'
#
loop_
_entity.id
_entity.type
_entity.pdbx_description
1 polymer ?
#
loop_
_entity_poly.entity_id
_entity_poly.type
_entity_poly.pdbx_seq_one_letter_code
_entity_poly.pdbx_strand_id
1 'polypeptide(L)'
;YRQWSNRVDLAYKLLLACALLWVLILGHRLVFYTNSNGYCAAQDGPYALFDTYLEAVLSGVFSPLLVIVLACLLIRSVQNVMQRRVVPTGVIPTEPKANQSHSQQANSQLLLMLLLQSLIAIIAYVPYGAAVIYFNITAQWSKSSVRQAWELVISNIIRLLLINALRQVFMYQCFRIVPFANNS
;
A
#
# COMPACT_ATOMS: atom_id res chain seq x y z
N TYR A 1 -29.55 -11.25 -7.48
CA TYR A 1 -29.21 -9.82 -7.35
C TYR A 1 -28.87 -9.37 -5.91
N ARG A 2 -29.58 -9.80 -4.85
CA ARG A 2 -29.36 -9.31 -3.45
C ARG A 2 -27.95 -9.45 -2.86
N GLN A 3 -27.22 -10.54 -3.11
CA GLN A 3 -25.89 -10.76 -2.49
C GLN A 3 -24.76 -9.85 -3.00
N TRP A 4 -24.94 -9.16 -4.15
CA TRP A 4 -23.89 -8.31 -4.71
C TRP A 4 -23.81 -6.93 -4.06
N SER A 5 -24.96 -6.39 -3.65
CA SER A 5 -25.04 -5.12 -2.93
C SER A 5 -24.21 -5.17 -1.64
N ASN A 6 -24.29 -6.25 -0.86
CA ASN A 6 -23.56 -6.37 0.41
C ASN A 6 -22.02 -6.34 0.29
N ARG A 7 -21.43 -6.79 -0.82
CA ARG A 7 -19.95 -6.87 -0.94
C ARG A 7 -19.33 -5.55 -1.38
N VAL A 8 -19.95 -4.89 -2.34
CA VAL A 8 -19.54 -3.53 -2.75
C VAL A 8 -19.77 -2.57 -1.59
N ASP A 9 -20.89 -2.73 -0.88
CA ASP A 9 -21.19 -1.99 0.34
C ASP A 9 -20.15 -2.28 1.44
N LEU A 10 -19.71 -3.53 1.64
CA LEU A 10 -18.64 -3.85 2.59
C LEU A 10 -17.30 -3.19 2.20
N ALA A 11 -16.90 -3.25 0.93
CA ALA A 11 -15.66 -2.63 0.47
C ALA A 11 -15.71 -1.10 0.62
N TYR A 12 -16.84 -0.50 0.28
CA TYR A 12 -17.08 0.93 0.47
C TYR A 12 -17.04 1.32 1.96
N LYS A 13 -17.70 0.56 2.83
CA LYS A 13 -17.66 0.74 4.29
C LYS A 13 -16.25 0.60 4.84
N LEU A 14 -15.46 -0.36 4.35
CA LEU A 14 -14.06 -0.54 4.75
C LEU A 14 -13.21 0.66 4.32
N LEU A 15 -13.39 1.14 3.08
CA LEU A 15 -12.68 2.30 2.56
C LEU A 15 -13.06 3.56 3.33
N LEU A 16 -14.35 3.76 3.61
CA LEU A 16 -14.85 4.86 4.44
C LEU A 16 -14.31 4.78 5.87
N ALA A 17 -14.30 3.61 6.50
CA ALA A 17 -13.74 3.41 7.83
C ALA A 17 -12.23 3.71 7.85
N CYS A 18 -11.48 3.28 6.82
CA CYS A 18 -10.07 3.62 6.69
C CYS A 18 -9.86 5.12 6.50
N ALA A 19 -10.69 5.79 5.68
CA ALA A 19 -10.62 7.23 5.48
C ALA A 19 -10.93 8.01 6.77
N LEU A 20 -11.96 7.59 7.51
CA LEU A 20 -12.31 8.18 8.81
C LEU A 20 -11.20 7.97 9.84
N LEU A 21 -10.62 6.77 9.90
CA LEU A 21 -9.47 6.49 10.76
C LEU A 21 -8.29 7.41 10.40
N TRP A 22 -8.03 7.61 9.11
CA TRP A 22 -7.00 8.55 8.63
C TRP A 22 -7.28 9.99 9.06
N VAL A 23 -8.51 10.48 8.88
CA VAL A 23 -8.89 11.84 9.30
C VAL A 23 -8.76 12.00 10.80
N LEU A 24 -9.13 10.99 11.59
CA LEU A 24 -9.01 11.01 13.04
C LEU A 24 -7.55 11.07 13.48
N ILE A 25 -6.68 10.27 12.85
CA ILE A 25 -5.24 10.26 13.11
C ILE A 25 -4.61 11.60 12.72
N LEU A 26 -4.94 12.15 11.55
CA LEU A 26 -4.44 13.44 11.08
C LEU A 26 -4.93 14.59 11.97
N GLY A 27 -6.20 14.57 12.35
CA GLY A 27 -6.78 15.54 13.28
C GLY A 27 -6.10 15.46 14.65
N HIS A 28 -5.84 14.26 15.16
CA HIS A 28 -5.07 14.07 16.38
C HIS A 28 -3.66 14.65 16.25
N ARG A 29 -2.90 14.37 15.16
CA ARG A 29 -1.59 15.02 14.94
C ARG A 29 -1.73 16.54 14.96
N LEU A 30 -2.68 17.11 14.21
CA LEU A 30 -2.84 18.55 14.07
C LEU A 30 -3.02 19.27 15.42
N VAL A 31 -3.73 18.66 16.38
CA VAL A 31 -3.96 19.22 17.71
C VAL A 31 -2.68 19.36 18.54
N PHE A 32 -1.71 18.46 18.34
CA PHE A 32 -0.45 18.43 19.12
C PHE A 32 0.74 19.10 18.43
N TYR A 33 0.53 19.66 17.25
CA TYR A 33 1.56 20.44 16.57
C TYR A 33 1.55 21.86 17.10
N THR A 34 2.74 22.32 17.48
CA THR A 34 2.93 23.68 17.96
C THR A 34 3.84 24.42 16.98
N ASN A 35 3.60 25.72 16.82
CA ASN A 35 4.48 26.55 16.03
C ASN A 35 5.54 27.14 16.96
N SER A 36 6.71 26.52 17.01
CA SER A 36 7.88 27.06 17.72
C SER A 36 8.92 27.52 16.70
N ASN A 37 9.34 28.78 16.77
CA ASN A 37 10.40 29.34 15.93
C ASN A 37 10.13 29.30 14.41
N GLY A 38 8.86 29.37 13.99
CA GLY A 38 8.49 29.39 12.56
C GLY A 38 8.47 28.03 11.88
N TYR A 39 8.67 26.94 12.63
CA TYR A 39 8.51 25.58 12.16
C TYR A 39 7.38 24.88 12.92
N CYS A 40 6.56 24.13 12.20
CA CYS A 40 5.48 23.33 12.78
C CYS A 40 6.06 21.98 13.19
N ALA A 41 6.23 21.76 14.49
CA ALA A 41 6.79 20.53 15.04
C ALA A 41 5.87 19.96 16.12
N ALA A 42 5.94 18.64 16.32
CA ALA A 42 5.28 17.99 17.43
C ALA A 42 5.82 18.56 18.75
N GLN A 43 4.94 18.74 19.74
CA GLN A 43 5.33 19.21 21.07
C GLN A 43 6.37 18.26 21.69
N ASP A 44 7.40 18.84 22.31
CA ASP A 44 8.45 18.08 23.01
C ASP A 44 7.88 17.18 24.12
N GLY A 45 8.57 16.07 24.39
CA GLY A 45 8.22 15.11 25.43
C GLY A 45 7.61 13.81 24.89
N PRO A 46 6.66 13.17 25.59
CA PRO A 46 6.13 11.86 25.19
C PRO A 46 5.37 11.89 23.86
N TYR A 47 4.84 13.06 23.48
CA TYR A 47 4.12 13.25 22.21
C TYR A 47 5.04 13.15 21.00
N ALA A 48 6.27 13.65 21.07
CA ALA A 48 7.25 13.51 19.99
C ALA A 48 7.54 12.02 19.70
N LEU A 49 7.69 11.20 20.75
CA LEU A 49 7.87 9.75 20.60
C LEU A 49 6.64 9.10 19.96
N PHE A 50 5.44 9.42 20.46
CA PHE A 50 4.19 8.91 19.90
C PHE A 50 4.05 9.27 18.42
N ASP A 51 4.34 10.52 18.06
CA ASP A 51 4.28 11.01 16.68
C ASP A 51 5.22 10.23 15.76
N THR A 52 6.44 9.97 16.20
CA THR A 52 7.40 9.23 15.36
C THR A 52 7.09 7.74 15.28
N TYR A 53 6.56 7.12 16.34
CA TYR A 53 6.06 5.74 16.27
C TYR A 53 4.87 5.63 15.31
N LEU A 54 3.94 6.57 15.41
CA LEU A 54 2.77 6.63 14.55
C LEU A 54 3.16 6.85 13.09
N GLU A 55 4.11 7.75 12.83
CA GLU A 55 4.69 7.94 11.49
C GLU A 55 5.31 6.65 10.98
N ALA A 56 6.17 5.98 11.76
CA ALA A 56 6.82 4.73 11.36
C ALA A 56 5.81 3.61 11.05
N VAL A 57 4.76 3.47 11.86
CA VAL A 57 3.70 2.45 11.65
C VAL A 57 2.87 2.77 10.41
N LEU A 58 2.48 4.03 10.23
CA LEU A 58 1.65 4.46 9.11
C LEU A 58 2.39 4.41 7.78
N SER A 59 3.62 4.94 7.75
CA SER A 59 4.44 4.94 6.53
C SER A 59 4.97 3.55 6.21
N GLY A 60 5.31 2.75 7.23
CA GLY A 60 5.97 1.46 7.06
C GLY A 60 5.00 0.30 6.84
N VAL A 61 4.09 0.07 7.79
CA VAL A 61 3.32 -1.18 7.87
C VAL A 61 1.91 -1.01 7.30
N PHE A 62 1.28 0.12 7.57
CA PHE A 62 -0.11 0.32 7.20
C PHE A 62 -0.32 0.45 5.69
N SER A 63 0.56 1.19 5.01
CA SER A 63 0.52 1.38 3.56
C SER A 63 0.54 0.05 2.77
N PRO A 64 1.50 -0.88 2.97
CA PRO A 64 1.49 -2.16 2.26
C PRO A 64 0.31 -3.05 2.67
N LEU A 65 -0.15 -3.01 3.93
CA LEU A 65 -1.33 -3.76 4.36
C LEU A 65 -2.59 -3.31 3.63
N LEU A 66 -2.80 -1.99 3.48
CA LEU A 66 -3.92 -1.45 2.71
C LEU A 66 -3.89 -1.91 1.25
N VAL A 67 -2.72 -1.87 0.62
CA VAL A 67 -2.55 -2.32 -0.77
C VAL A 67 -2.89 -3.80 -0.91
N ILE A 68 -2.46 -4.65 0.03
CA ILE A 68 -2.75 -6.09 0.02
C ILE A 68 -4.26 -6.32 0.18
N VAL A 69 -4.91 -5.66 1.14
CA VAL A 69 -6.35 -5.80 1.38
C VAL A 69 -7.14 -5.37 0.14
N LEU A 70 -6.81 -4.22 -0.45
CA LEU A 70 -7.43 -3.74 -1.68
C LEU A 70 -7.22 -4.71 -2.86
N ALA A 71 -6.00 -5.21 -3.03
CA ALA A 71 -5.69 -6.21 -4.06
C ALA A 71 -6.53 -7.48 -3.87
N CYS A 72 -6.62 -8.00 -2.65
CA CYS A 72 -7.45 -9.18 -2.34
C CYS A 72 -8.95 -8.93 -2.64
N LEU A 73 -9.46 -7.75 -2.30
CA LEU A 73 -10.86 -7.39 -2.60
C LEU A 73 -11.11 -7.27 -4.10
N LEU A 74 -10.19 -6.68 -4.86
CA LEU A 74 -10.26 -6.59 -6.32
C LEU A 74 -10.23 -7.97 -6.98
N ILE A 75 -9.32 -8.84 -6.55
CA ILE A 75 -9.24 -10.21 -7.06
C ILE A 75 -10.56 -10.94 -6.83
N ARG A 76 -11.10 -10.85 -5.61
CA ARG A 76 -12.38 -11.48 -5.29
C ARG A 76 -13.51 -10.88 -6.12
N SER A 77 -13.55 -9.57 -6.34
CA SER A 77 -14.62 -8.97 -7.14
C SER A 77 -14.59 -9.48 -8.59
N VAL A 78 -13.41 -9.53 -9.22
CA VAL A 78 -13.22 -10.03 -10.59
C VAL A 78 -13.61 -11.50 -10.72
N GLN A 79 -13.17 -12.35 -9.79
CA GLN A 79 -13.51 -13.79 -9.78
C GLN A 79 -15.02 -14.02 -9.73
N ASN A 80 -15.74 -13.25 -8.90
CA ASN A 80 -17.20 -13.38 -8.78
C ASN A 80 -17.95 -12.90 -10.03
N VAL A 81 -17.45 -11.88 -10.74
CA VAL A 81 -18.03 -11.44 -12.03
C VAL A 81 -17.87 -12.53 -13.07
N MET A 82 -16.67 -13.12 -13.16
CA MET A 82 -16.36 -14.17 -14.13
C MET A 82 -17.22 -15.41 -13.94
N GLN A 83 -17.35 -15.92 -12.70
CA GLN A 83 -18.14 -17.13 -12.40
C GLN A 83 -19.63 -17.00 -12.78
N ARG A 84 -20.19 -15.79 -12.75
CA ARG A 84 -21.62 -15.57 -13.04
C ARG A 84 -21.94 -15.48 -14.53
N ARG A 85 -20.96 -15.19 -15.40
CA ARG A 85 -21.18 -15.12 -16.85
C ARG A 85 -21.18 -16.50 -17.52
N VAL A 86 -20.92 -17.60 -16.80
CA VAL A 86 -20.75 -18.96 -17.37
C VAL A 86 -21.99 -19.85 -17.21
N VAL A 87 -23.20 -19.29 -17.01
CA VAL A 87 -24.43 -20.09 -17.05
C VAL A 87 -25.18 -19.81 -18.35
N PRO A 88 -24.86 -20.52 -19.46
CA PRO A 88 -25.76 -20.56 -20.60
C PRO A 88 -26.98 -21.37 -20.16
N THR A 89 -28.04 -20.66 -19.76
CA THR A 89 -29.30 -21.30 -19.42
C THR A 89 -29.99 -21.62 -20.75
N GLY A 90 -29.79 -22.84 -21.25
CA GLY A 90 -30.69 -23.46 -22.23
C GLY A 90 -30.36 -23.37 -23.72
N VAL A 91 -29.22 -22.79 -24.14
CA VAL A 91 -28.85 -22.77 -25.57
C VAL A 91 -27.51 -23.48 -25.75
N ILE A 92 -27.52 -24.61 -26.45
CA ILE A 92 -26.35 -25.40 -26.83
C ILE A 92 -25.40 -24.47 -27.61
N PRO A 93 -24.23 -24.09 -27.07
CA PRO A 93 -23.29 -23.26 -27.80
C PRO A 93 -22.43 -24.16 -28.68
N THR A 94 -22.61 -24.09 -29.99
CA THR A 94 -21.84 -24.84 -31.00
C THR A 94 -20.54 -24.12 -31.40
N GLU A 95 -20.09 -23.11 -30.65
CA GLU A 95 -18.89 -22.32 -30.98
C GLU A 95 -17.84 -22.27 -29.87
N PRO A 96 -16.55 -22.08 -30.23
CA PRO A 96 -15.44 -22.75 -29.58
C PRO A 96 -15.01 -22.09 -28.25
N LYS A 97 -14.77 -22.95 -27.26
CA LYS A 97 -14.18 -22.69 -25.92
C LYS A 97 -12.82 -21.95 -25.91
N ALA A 98 -12.27 -21.57 -27.06
CA ALA A 98 -10.90 -21.05 -27.17
C ALA A 98 -10.68 -19.68 -26.51
N ASN A 99 -11.70 -18.81 -26.44
CA ASN A 99 -11.51 -17.43 -25.95
C ASN A 99 -11.58 -17.28 -24.42
N GLN A 100 -12.07 -18.30 -23.70
CA GLN A 100 -12.27 -18.19 -22.25
C GLN A 100 -10.96 -18.36 -21.44
N SER A 101 -10.01 -19.14 -21.97
CA SER A 101 -8.70 -19.36 -21.33
C SER A 101 -7.84 -18.09 -21.30
N HIS A 102 -7.90 -17.27 -22.35
CA HIS A 102 -7.06 -16.07 -22.49
C HIS A 102 -7.37 -15.00 -21.42
N SER A 103 -8.66 -14.82 -21.08
CA SER A 103 -9.06 -13.88 -20.03
C SER A 103 -8.64 -14.36 -18.63
N GLN A 104 -8.69 -15.66 -18.38
CA GLN A 104 -8.27 -16.23 -17.10
C GLN A 104 -6.75 -16.12 -16.89
N GLN A 105 -5.96 -16.24 -17.97
CA GLN A 105 -4.51 -16.07 -17.93
C GLN A 105 -4.09 -14.62 -17.66
N ALA A 106 -4.80 -13.63 -18.21
CA ALA A 106 -4.54 -12.22 -17.91
C ALA A 106 -4.77 -11.90 -16.41
N ASN A 107 -5.83 -12.47 -15.82
CA ASN A 107 -6.14 -12.27 -14.40
C ASN A 107 -5.09 -12.89 -13.47
N SER A 108 -4.59 -14.09 -13.79
CA SER A 108 -3.54 -14.73 -12.98
C SER A 108 -2.22 -13.97 -13.07
N GLN A 109 -1.88 -13.42 -14.24
CA GLN A 109 -0.71 -12.56 -14.41
C GLN A 109 -0.82 -11.25 -13.62
N LEU A 110 -2.00 -10.62 -13.61
CA LEU A 110 -2.23 -9.40 -12.82
C LEU A 110 -2.13 -9.66 -11.32
N LEU A 111 -2.67 -10.79 -10.85
CA LEU A 111 -2.57 -11.22 -9.46
C LEU A 111 -1.12 -11.49 -9.04
N LEU A 112 -0.36 -12.21 -9.87
CA LEU A 112 1.05 -12.48 -9.62
C LEU A 112 1.88 -11.19 -9.57
N MET A 113 1.58 -10.24 -10.45
CA MET A 113 2.21 -8.92 -10.46
C MET A 113 1.92 -8.14 -9.17
N LEU A 114 0.66 -8.09 -8.72
CA LEU A 114 0.26 -7.44 -7.48
C LEU A 114 0.92 -8.07 -6.25
N LEU A 115 1.02 -9.40 -6.22
CA LEU A 115 1.72 -10.11 -5.14
C LEU A 115 3.21 -9.79 -5.13
N LEU A 116 3.87 -9.84 -6.28
CA LEU A 116 5.30 -9.52 -6.39
C LEU A 116 5.56 -8.07 -5.97
N GLN A 117 4.70 -7.14 -6.40
CA GLN A 117 4.75 -5.74 -5.99
C GLN A 117 4.58 -5.57 -4.48
N SER A 118 3.62 -6.28 -3.88
CA SER A 118 3.39 -6.24 -2.44
C SER A 118 4.60 -6.79 -1.66
N LEU A 119 5.22 -7.86 -2.16
CA LEU A 119 6.42 -8.44 -1.57
C LEU A 119 7.61 -7.46 -1.63
N ILE A 120 7.86 -6.85 -2.79
CA ILE A 120 8.92 -5.85 -2.97
C ILE A 120 8.67 -4.66 -2.04
N ALA A 121 7.43 -4.19 -1.94
CA ALA A 121 7.07 -3.11 -1.03
C ALA A 121 7.38 -3.48 0.42
N ILE A 122 6.95 -4.65 0.91
CA ILE A 122 7.25 -5.10 2.28
C ILE A 122 8.77 -5.12 2.53
N ILE A 123 9.55 -5.73 1.63
CA ILE A 123 11.01 -5.82 1.77
C ILE A 123 11.67 -4.43 1.78
N ALA A 124 11.14 -3.47 1.01
CA ALA A 124 11.68 -2.11 0.97
C ALA A 124 11.26 -1.26 2.18
N TYR A 125 10.04 -1.42 2.68
CA TYR A 125 9.51 -0.63 3.80
C TYR A 125 10.01 -1.10 5.17
N VAL A 126 10.29 -2.39 5.35
CA VAL A 126 10.77 -2.93 6.65
C VAL A 126 12.11 -2.30 7.10
N PRO A 127 13.16 -2.21 6.26
CA PRO A 127 14.41 -1.55 6.62
C PRO A 127 14.22 -0.07 6.96
N TYR A 128 13.32 0.61 6.25
CA TYR A 128 13.00 2.01 6.51
C TYR A 128 12.35 2.20 7.88
N GLY A 129 11.31 1.41 8.19
CA GLY A 129 10.66 1.44 9.51
C GLY A 129 11.63 1.10 10.63
N ALA A 130 12.47 0.09 10.44
CA ALA A 130 13.50 -0.30 11.39
C ALA A 130 14.52 0.83 11.63
N ALA A 131 14.96 1.51 10.56
CA ALA A 131 15.87 2.65 10.68
C ALA A 131 15.24 3.80 11.47
N VAL A 132 13.99 4.17 11.18
CA VAL A 132 13.26 5.23 11.91
C VAL A 132 13.16 4.88 13.40
N ILE A 133 12.75 3.66 13.74
CA ILE A 133 12.65 3.19 15.14
C ILE A 133 14.04 3.25 15.81
N TYR A 134 15.08 2.78 15.13
CA TYR A 134 16.45 2.83 15.64
C TYR A 134 16.89 4.27 15.93
N PHE A 135 16.65 5.21 15.01
CA PHE A 135 17.00 6.62 15.20
C PHE A 135 16.30 7.22 16.41
N ASN A 136 15.02 6.92 16.60
CA ASN A 136 14.25 7.45 17.72
C ASN A 136 14.72 6.91 19.06
N ILE A 137 14.90 5.59 19.17
CA ILE A 137 15.36 4.95 20.41
C ILE A 137 16.74 5.48 20.81
N THR A 138 17.61 5.71 19.83
CA THR A 138 18.98 6.12 20.08
C THR A 138 19.18 7.64 20.00
N ALA A 139 18.11 8.44 19.91
CA ALA A 139 18.19 9.89 19.77
C ALA A 139 18.84 10.57 20.98
N GLN A 140 18.59 10.03 22.19
CA GLN A 140 19.11 10.58 23.45
C GLN A 140 20.47 10.01 23.86
N TRP A 141 21.02 9.05 23.10
CA TRP A 141 22.25 8.39 23.47
C TRP A 141 23.45 9.21 22.99
N SER A 142 24.46 9.40 23.85
CA SER A 142 25.71 10.05 23.45
C SER A 142 26.45 9.19 22.42
N LYS A 143 26.49 9.65 21.16
CA LYS A 143 27.17 8.97 20.05
C LYS A 143 28.42 9.75 19.64
N SER A 144 29.45 9.05 19.18
CA SER A 144 30.58 9.70 18.54
C SER A 144 30.16 10.33 17.20
N SER A 145 30.79 11.43 16.82
CA SER A 145 30.53 12.13 15.54
C SER A 145 30.67 11.20 14.33
N VAL A 146 31.66 10.30 14.36
CA VAL A 146 31.88 9.28 13.32
C VAL A 146 30.69 8.31 13.21
N ARG A 147 30.16 7.85 14.34
CA ARG A 147 28.99 6.95 14.34
C ARG A 147 27.75 7.65 13.78
N GLN A 148 27.53 8.91 14.17
CA GLN A 148 26.41 9.70 13.67
C GLN A 148 26.49 9.91 12.15
N ALA A 149 27.69 10.15 11.61
CA ALA A 149 27.90 10.26 10.16
C ALA A 149 27.55 8.94 9.44
N TRP A 150 27.99 7.80 9.97
CA TRP A 150 27.66 6.49 9.40
C TRP A 150 26.17 6.17 9.42
N GLU A 151 25.48 6.46 10.53
CA GLU A 151 24.04 6.26 10.63
C GLU A 151 23.31 7.10 9.56
N LEU A 152 23.74 8.36 9.35
CA LEU A 152 23.16 9.25 8.36
C LEU A 152 23.37 8.75 6.92
N VAL A 153 24.56 8.21 6.61
CA VAL A 153 24.86 7.56 5.32
C VAL A 153 23.95 6.35 5.11
N ILE A 154 23.83 5.46 6.10
CA ILE A 154 22.97 4.26 6.02
C ILE A 154 21.51 4.66 5.82
N SER A 155 21.02 5.66 6.55
CA SER A 155 19.66 6.19 6.41
C SER A 155 19.38 6.68 4.99
N ASN A 156 20.32 7.44 4.40
CA ASN A 156 20.20 7.92 3.04
C ASN A 156 20.23 6.79 2.01
N ILE A 157 21.06 5.76 2.21
CA ILE A 157 21.07 4.57 1.35
C ILE A 157 19.71 3.86 1.40
N ILE A 158 19.14 3.66 2.60
CA ILE A 158 17.83 3.04 2.76
C ILE A 158 16.74 3.88 2.08
N ARG A 159 16.77 5.21 2.23
CA ARG A 159 15.83 6.12 1.55
C ARG A 159 15.95 6.05 0.03
N LEU A 160 17.18 6.03 -0.51
CA LEU A 160 17.41 5.89 -1.95
C LEU A 160 16.90 4.56 -2.48
N LEU A 161 17.15 3.46 -1.77
CA LEU A 161 16.62 2.15 -2.11
C LEU A 161 15.09 2.15 -2.11
N LEU A 162 14.46 2.75 -1.09
CA LEU A 162 13.00 2.87 -1.01
C LEU A 162 12.43 3.67 -2.18
N ILE A 163 12.99 4.84 -2.50
CA ILE A 163 12.55 5.69 -3.62
C ILE A 163 12.68 4.94 -4.94
N ASN A 164 13.81 4.24 -5.16
CA ASN A 164 14.01 3.48 -6.39
C ASN A 164 13.06 2.28 -6.49
N ALA A 165 12.83 1.56 -5.39
CA ALA A 165 11.86 0.47 -5.34
C ALA A 165 10.43 0.97 -5.66
N LEU A 166 10.01 2.06 -5.03
CA LEU A 166 8.72 2.70 -5.31
C LEU A 166 8.60 3.17 -6.75
N ARG A 167 9.66 3.78 -7.30
CA ARG A 167 9.68 4.24 -8.68
C ARG A 167 9.54 3.08 -9.66
N GLN A 168 10.27 1.97 -9.45
CA GLN A 168 10.13 0.80 -10.30
C GLN A 168 8.70 0.25 -10.24
N VAL A 169 8.16 0.09 -9.04
CA VAL A 169 6.78 -0.35 -8.83
C VAL A 169 5.78 0.52 -9.60
N PHE A 170 5.91 1.84 -9.53
CA PHE A 170 5.02 2.77 -10.23
C PHE A 170 5.19 2.69 -11.75
N MET A 171 6.44 2.60 -12.23
CA MET A 171 6.75 2.52 -13.66
C MET A 171 6.23 1.22 -14.28
N TYR A 172 6.33 0.09 -13.56
CA TYR A 172 5.77 -1.19 -13.99
C TYR A 172 4.23 -1.16 -14.13
N GLN A 173 3.53 -0.41 -13.28
CA GLN A 173 2.08 -0.24 -13.40
C GLN A 173 1.70 0.60 -14.63
N CYS A 174 2.38 1.73 -14.86
CA CYS A 174 2.09 2.59 -16.01
C CYS A 174 2.36 1.91 -17.35
N PHE A 175 3.47 1.17 -17.50
CA PHE A 175 3.85 0.60 -18.80
C PHE A 175 2.91 -0.50 -19.29
N ARG A 176 2.24 -1.23 -18.38
CA ARG A 176 1.42 -2.40 -18.74
C ARG A 176 -0.08 -2.13 -18.91
N ILE A 177 -0.58 -0.98 -18.46
CA ILE A 177 -1.99 -0.58 -18.63
C ILE A 177 -2.23 -0.04 -20.06
N VAL A 178 -1.22 0.56 -20.69
CA VAL A 178 -1.32 1.17 -22.03
C VAL A 178 -1.77 0.21 -23.15
N PRO A 179 -1.27 -1.05 -23.27
CA PRO A 179 -1.67 -1.91 -24.38
C PRO A 179 -3.11 -2.44 -24.29
N PHE A 180 -3.79 -2.36 -23.13
CA PHE A 180 -5.19 -2.80 -23.02
C PHE A 180 -6.20 -1.78 -23.55
N ALA A 181 -5.82 -0.51 -23.70
CA ALA A 181 -6.71 0.54 -24.20
C ALA A 181 -6.76 0.63 -25.73
N ASN A 182 -5.79 0.02 -26.45
CA ASN A 182 -5.66 0.16 -27.91
C ASN A 182 -6.29 -0.98 -28.72
N ASN A 183 -6.88 -1.99 -28.07
CA ASN A 183 -7.49 -3.16 -28.72
C ASN A 183 -9.02 -3.25 -28.52
N SER A 184 -9.66 -2.16 -28.13
CA SER A 184 -11.12 -2.00 -28.03
C SER A 184 -11.60 -0.89 -28.95
#